data_AF-A0A7S1MYR3-F1
#
_entry.id   AF-A0A7S1MYR3-F1
#
_cell.length_a   1.000
_cell.length_b   1.000
_cell.length_c   1.000
_cell.angle_alpha   90.00
_cell.angle_beta   90.00
_cell.angle_gamma   90.00
#
_symmetry.space_group_name_H-M   'P 1'
#
loop_
_entity.id
_entity.type
_entity.pdbx_description
1 polymer ?
#
loop_
_entity_poly.entity_id
_entity_poly.type
_entity_poly.pdbx_seq_one_letter_code
_entity_poly.pdbx_strand_id
1 'polypeptide(L)'
;RTPEDPFHEKKSMYRIARTALIAGTGCAVAVSVYPDRTAGEVKDGLFTAMYKNVAFPLVLSNMDPEDAHSLMIKAAKMKLVPYDRVPDSPALGVRALGLNLRNPVGLAAGCDHNAEGVEAFDKMGFGFVEVGSVTPQPQQGTPRPRVFRLLGDRGVINRVGYANEGAGEVQKRLKALREGGYKGVIGVNLGMNKGSSPSEDFAAGIEMLGPYADYLVLNAAQLYHPPIPSFRSAKHPQELEKVLTAALVKRGAVCPRVPLLVKLHPDFPDKELREVCHVIKASGADGIVMSAPSAQRPDSIDGGGPNSHEFGGLSGAPIATISKEALSKVFKYTGGQLPLIGVGGISSGKDAYERVRAGASAVQLYTALAYEGPYAVPRIKWEMEELAKGDGFASVQDAIGADAKGIEAHNAHGELTHRFSTWWFSPDGGSS
;
A
#
# COMPACT_ATOMS: atom_id res chain seq x y z
N ARG A 1 -36.45 6.86 37.79
CA ARG A 1 -36.86 6.37 36.46
C ARG A 1 -36.43 7.39 35.41
N THR A 2 -35.27 7.17 34.79
CA THR A 2 -35.08 7.02 33.34
C THR A 2 -33.72 6.32 33.18
N PRO A 3 -33.60 5.26 32.37
CA PRO A 3 -32.32 4.59 32.14
C PRO A 3 -31.40 5.54 31.38
N GLU A 4 -30.13 5.60 31.77
CA GLU A 4 -29.10 6.29 31.01
C GLU A 4 -29.05 5.74 29.59
N ASP A 5 -29.26 6.63 28.62
CA ASP A 5 -29.27 6.30 27.20
C ASP A 5 -27.82 6.07 26.72
N PRO A 6 -27.44 4.82 26.34
CA PRO A 6 -26.09 4.51 25.87
C PRO A 6 -25.73 5.20 24.54
N PHE A 7 -26.67 5.89 23.89
CA PHE A 7 -26.40 6.75 22.72
C PHE A 7 -25.88 8.14 23.09
N HIS A 8 -26.01 8.58 24.34
CA HIS A 8 -25.59 9.92 24.74
C HIS A 8 -24.06 10.04 24.90
N GLU A 9 -23.40 8.99 25.38
CA GLU A 9 -21.94 8.91 25.46
C GLU A 9 -21.28 8.87 24.07
N LYS A 10 -21.82 8.07 23.14
CA LYS A 10 -21.29 8.01 21.75
C LYS A 10 -21.37 9.35 21.03
N LYS A 11 -22.44 10.13 21.24
CA LYS A 11 -22.57 11.49 20.70
C LYS A 11 -21.58 12.47 21.34
N SER A 12 -21.29 12.30 22.62
CA SER A 12 -20.29 13.11 23.35
C SER A 12 -18.88 12.84 22.83
N MET A 13 -18.51 11.56 22.69
CA MET A 13 -17.23 11.15 22.10
C MET A 13 -17.07 11.63 20.66
N TYR A 14 -18.13 11.57 19.85
CA TYR A 14 -18.11 12.10 18.48
C TYR A 14 -17.92 13.62 18.44
N ARG A 15 -18.51 14.36 19.38
CA ARG A 15 -18.29 15.80 19.53
C ARG A 15 -16.87 16.12 19.99
N ILE A 16 -16.32 15.36 20.93
CA ILE A 16 -14.93 15.52 21.39
C ILE A 16 -13.95 15.19 20.26
N ALA A 17 -14.17 14.09 19.52
CA ALA A 17 -13.36 13.73 18.36
C ALA A 17 -13.46 14.78 17.24
N ARG A 18 -14.66 15.32 16.99
CA ARG A 18 -14.86 16.41 16.02
C ARG A 18 -14.17 17.71 16.47
N THR A 19 -14.23 18.05 17.75
CA THR A 19 -13.57 19.25 18.30
C THR A 19 -12.06 19.08 18.36
N ALA A 20 -11.54 17.90 18.69
CA ALA A 20 -10.11 17.57 18.64
C ALA A 20 -9.60 17.56 17.19
N LEU A 21 -10.40 17.06 16.24
CA LEU A 21 -10.10 17.15 14.82
C LEU A 21 -10.11 18.62 14.37
N ILE A 22 -11.12 19.43 14.71
CA ILE A 22 -11.18 20.84 14.30
C ILE A 22 -10.10 21.70 14.97
N ALA A 23 -9.81 21.49 16.26
CA ALA A 23 -8.76 22.21 16.99
C ALA A 23 -7.36 21.75 16.56
N GLY A 24 -7.17 20.45 16.31
CA GLY A 24 -5.93 19.89 15.76
C GLY A 24 -5.70 20.34 14.31
N THR A 25 -6.75 20.41 13.49
CA THR A 25 -6.65 20.88 12.09
C THR A 25 -6.47 22.41 12.05
N GLY A 26 -7.14 23.16 12.92
CA GLY A 26 -7.03 24.62 12.99
C GLY A 26 -5.65 25.13 13.41
N CYS A 27 -4.96 24.41 14.31
CA CYS A 27 -3.58 24.74 14.69
C CYS A 27 -2.51 24.07 13.79
N ALA A 28 -2.80 22.94 13.13
CA ALA A 28 -1.84 22.25 12.26
C ALA A 28 -1.69 22.85 10.86
N VAL A 29 -2.56 23.78 10.46
CA VAL A 29 -2.49 24.43 9.13
C VAL A 29 -1.27 25.38 9.00
N ALA A 30 -0.64 25.79 10.11
CA ALA A 30 0.40 26.82 10.11
C ALA A 30 1.77 26.43 10.70
N VAL A 31 1.97 25.23 11.25
CA VAL A 31 3.26 24.83 11.83
C VAL A 31 3.93 23.81 10.92
N SER A 32 5.16 24.08 10.49
CA SER A 32 6.00 23.14 9.74
C SER A 32 5.96 21.75 10.39
N VAL A 33 5.38 20.79 9.67
CA VAL A 33 5.13 19.40 10.11
C VAL A 33 6.39 18.54 10.04
N TYR A 34 7.54 19.14 9.74
CA TYR A 34 8.74 18.40 9.38
C TYR A 34 9.77 18.41 10.51
N PRO A 35 10.52 17.32 10.63
CA PRO A 35 11.68 17.28 11.49
C PRO A 35 12.65 18.34 11.02
N ASP A 36 13.29 18.98 11.98
CA ASP A 36 14.44 19.81 11.70
C ASP A 36 15.49 18.91 11.00
N ARG A 37 15.77 19.22 9.71
CA ARG A 37 16.75 18.47 8.91
C ARG A 37 18.19 18.86 9.26
N THR A 38 18.36 19.84 10.15
CA THR A 38 19.67 20.26 10.60
C THR A 38 20.19 19.26 11.65
N ALA A 39 21.41 18.73 11.42
CA ALA A 39 22.17 17.90 12.36
C ALA A 39 21.83 16.40 12.53
N GLY A 40 21.08 15.77 11.60
CA GLY A 40 20.97 14.29 11.59
C GLY A 40 20.17 13.69 12.76
N GLU A 41 19.34 14.50 13.42
CA GLU A 41 18.30 14.11 14.39
C GLU A 41 16.94 14.65 13.93
N VAL A 42 15.99 13.76 13.68
CA VAL A 42 14.70 14.07 13.03
C VAL A 42 13.58 14.34 14.05
N LYS A 43 13.69 15.31 14.97
CA LYS A 43 12.69 15.46 16.06
C LYS A 43 11.24 15.37 15.55
N ASP A 44 10.44 14.46 16.12
CA ASP A 44 9.03 14.28 15.75
C ASP A 44 8.36 15.66 15.79
N GLY A 45 7.94 16.16 14.62
CA GLY A 45 7.22 17.42 14.55
C GLY A 45 5.95 17.36 15.41
N LEU A 46 5.44 18.52 15.84
CA LEU A 46 4.27 18.61 16.74
C LEU A 46 3.09 17.75 16.26
N PHE A 47 2.85 17.71 14.94
CA PHE A 47 1.80 16.88 14.35
C PHE A 47 2.09 15.37 14.47
N THR A 48 3.33 14.93 14.22
CA THR A 48 3.73 13.53 14.35
C THR A 48 3.61 13.07 15.80
N ALA A 49 4.09 13.89 16.75
CA ALA A 49 3.92 13.63 18.17
C ALA A 49 2.45 13.58 18.57
N MET A 50 1.62 14.52 18.09
CA MET A 50 0.18 14.51 18.34
C MET A 50 -0.50 13.27 17.74
N TYR A 51 -0.13 12.86 16.52
CA TYR A 51 -0.72 11.67 15.90
C TYR A 51 -0.34 10.40 16.68
N LYS A 52 0.95 10.18 16.90
CA LYS A 52 1.47 8.97 17.57
C LYS A 52 1.08 8.88 19.04
N ASN A 53 1.05 10.00 19.77
CA ASN A 53 0.86 9.99 21.22
C ASN A 53 -0.58 10.31 21.65
N VAL A 54 -1.40 10.87 20.75
CA VAL A 54 -2.77 11.30 21.09
C VAL A 54 -3.77 10.68 20.11
N ALA A 55 -3.73 11.06 18.83
CA ALA A 55 -4.79 10.69 17.88
C ALA A 55 -4.89 9.18 17.68
N PHE A 56 -3.76 8.49 17.45
CA PHE A 56 -3.75 7.05 17.27
C PHE A 56 -4.10 6.29 18.55
N PRO A 57 -3.36 6.40 19.67
CA PRO A 57 -3.56 5.55 20.84
C PRO A 57 -4.84 5.85 21.61
N LEU A 58 -5.35 7.08 21.59
CA LEU A 58 -6.55 7.46 22.35
C LEU A 58 -7.83 7.38 21.52
N VAL A 59 -7.77 7.71 20.22
CA VAL A 59 -8.96 7.84 19.37
C VAL A 59 -9.03 6.75 18.31
N LEU A 60 -8.04 6.68 17.42
CA LEU A 60 -8.14 5.82 16.23
C LEU A 60 -8.03 4.35 16.59
N SER A 61 -7.18 3.96 17.56
CA SER A 61 -7.00 2.59 18.04
C SER A 61 -8.28 1.97 18.59
N ASN A 62 -9.13 2.79 19.21
CA ASN A 62 -10.40 2.41 19.83
C ASN A 62 -11.60 2.52 18.88
N MET A 63 -11.39 3.03 17.66
CA MET A 63 -12.44 3.15 16.66
C MET A 63 -12.47 1.93 15.74
N ASP A 64 -13.66 1.58 15.25
CA ASP A 64 -13.79 0.55 14.23
C ASP A 64 -12.84 0.85 13.04
N PRO A 65 -12.04 -0.13 12.57
CA PRO A 65 -11.04 0.12 11.54
C PRO A 65 -11.61 0.65 10.22
N GLU A 66 -12.81 0.22 9.81
CA GLU A 66 -13.46 0.70 8.59
C GLU A 66 -13.99 2.13 8.76
N ASP A 67 -14.49 2.49 9.95
CA ASP A 67 -14.89 3.87 10.23
C ASP A 67 -13.68 4.81 10.25
N ALA A 68 -12.54 4.35 10.78
CA ALA A 68 -11.29 5.13 10.81
C ALA A 68 -10.74 5.33 9.41
N HIS A 69 -10.78 4.29 8.59
CA HIS A 69 -10.41 4.37 7.20
C HIS A 69 -11.34 5.33 6.44
N SER A 70 -12.67 5.23 6.65
CA SER A 70 -13.64 6.13 6.04
C SER A 70 -13.43 7.59 6.43
N LEU A 71 -13.03 7.85 7.69
CA LEU A 71 -12.68 9.19 8.16
C LEU A 71 -11.43 9.72 7.44
N MET A 72 -10.40 8.90 7.27
CA MET A 72 -9.19 9.26 6.52
C MET A 72 -9.51 9.62 5.06
N ILE A 73 -10.33 8.82 4.38
CA ILE A 73 -10.74 9.10 2.99
C ILE A 73 -11.55 10.40 2.90
N LYS A 74 -12.47 10.63 3.84
CA LYS A 74 -13.21 11.92 3.91
C LYS A 74 -12.27 13.09 4.14
N ALA A 75 -11.29 12.97 5.03
CA ALA A 75 -10.30 14.01 5.27
C ALA A 75 -9.44 14.27 4.01
N ALA A 76 -9.03 13.22 3.30
CA ALA A 76 -8.28 13.33 2.04
C ALA A 76 -9.12 14.03 0.96
N LYS A 77 -10.37 13.62 0.77
CA LYS A 77 -11.32 14.25 -0.16
C LYS A 77 -11.57 15.73 0.14
N MET A 78 -11.63 16.09 1.43
CA MET A 78 -11.75 17.48 1.88
C MET A 78 -10.42 18.24 1.93
N LYS A 79 -9.30 17.62 1.52
CA LYS A 79 -7.96 18.22 1.54
C LYS A 79 -7.51 18.66 2.95
N LEU A 80 -7.96 17.96 3.99
CA LEU A 80 -7.62 18.21 5.40
C LEU A 80 -6.47 17.35 5.93
N VAL A 81 -5.80 16.61 5.04
CA VAL A 81 -4.64 15.80 5.36
C VAL A 81 -3.36 16.65 5.28
N PRO A 82 -2.33 16.34 6.07
CA PRO A 82 -1.07 17.07 6.00
C PRO A 82 -0.39 16.84 4.65
N TYR A 83 0.30 17.86 4.15
CA TYR A 83 1.02 17.83 2.89
C TYR A 83 2.52 17.86 3.08
N ASP A 84 3.22 17.06 2.28
CA ASP A 84 4.66 17.13 2.10
C ASP A 84 5.04 18.29 1.19
N ARG A 85 5.55 19.33 1.83
CA ARG A 85 6.02 20.56 1.18
C ARG A 85 7.49 20.46 0.81
N VAL A 86 8.20 19.40 1.20
CA VAL A 86 9.60 19.28 0.85
C VAL A 86 9.73 18.61 -0.51
N PRO A 87 10.45 19.22 -1.47
CA PRO A 87 10.74 18.58 -2.74
C PRO A 87 11.45 17.25 -2.54
N ASP A 88 11.12 16.28 -3.39
CA ASP A 88 11.80 14.99 -3.42
C ASP A 88 13.25 15.17 -3.91
N SER A 89 14.18 14.47 -3.25
CA SER A 89 15.58 14.42 -3.70
C SER A 89 15.69 13.72 -5.05
N PRO A 90 16.52 14.20 -5.99
CA PRO A 90 16.82 13.48 -7.23
C PRO A 90 17.33 12.04 -7.00
N ALA A 91 17.97 11.77 -5.86
CA ALA A 91 18.45 10.43 -5.50
C ALA A 91 17.32 9.41 -5.27
N LEU A 92 16.09 9.88 -5.04
CA LEU A 92 14.89 9.04 -4.94
C LEU A 92 14.24 8.79 -6.30
N GLY A 93 14.61 9.51 -7.35
CA GLY A 93 14.01 9.35 -8.67
C GLY A 93 14.18 7.94 -9.20
N VAL A 94 13.10 7.34 -9.72
CA VAL A 94 13.14 6.01 -10.36
C VAL A 94 12.42 6.04 -11.70
N ARG A 95 13.07 5.49 -12.73
CA ARG A 95 12.44 5.17 -14.01
C ARG A 95 12.03 3.69 -14.05
N ALA A 96 10.73 3.44 -14.13
CA ALA A 96 10.16 2.10 -14.24
C ALA A 96 8.85 2.16 -15.03
N LEU A 97 8.50 1.08 -15.74
CA LEU A 97 7.24 0.98 -16.49
C LEU A 97 7.05 2.08 -17.57
N GLY A 98 8.15 2.66 -18.06
CA GLY A 98 8.09 3.83 -18.95
C GLY A 98 7.72 5.15 -18.26
N LEU A 99 7.56 5.14 -16.93
CA LEU A 99 7.24 6.29 -16.09
C LEU A 99 8.51 6.84 -15.43
N ASN A 100 8.48 8.13 -15.09
CA ASN A 100 9.49 8.76 -14.24
C ASN A 100 8.83 9.11 -12.90
N LEU A 101 9.15 8.32 -11.87
CA LEU A 101 8.66 8.54 -10.52
C LEU A 101 9.59 9.52 -9.80
N ARG A 102 9.02 10.56 -9.18
CA ARG A 102 9.77 11.52 -8.35
C ARG A 102 10.39 10.89 -7.10
N ASN A 103 9.74 9.84 -6.59
CA ASN A 103 10.21 8.97 -5.54
C ASN A 103 9.54 7.59 -5.69
N PRO A 104 10.09 6.51 -5.12
CA PRO A 104 9.61 5.15 -5.38
C PRO A 104 8.51 4.71 -4.40
N VAL A 105 7.99 5.59 -3.54
CA VAL A 105 7.03 5.25 -2.48
C VAL A 105 5.62 5.61 -2.94
N GLY A 106 4.76 4.61 -3.11
CA GLY A 106 3.39 4.78 -3.57
C GLY A 106 2.32 4.40 -2.55
N LEU A 107 1.09 4.83 -2.80
CA LEU A 107 -0.09 4.36 -2.07
C LEU A 107 -0.54 3.02 -2.65
N ALA A 108 -0.76 2.00 -1.82
CA ALA A 108 -1.23 0.70 -2.29
C ALA A 108 -2.73 0.72 -2.61
N ALA A 109 -3.13 -0.10 -3.59
CA ALA A 109 -4.54 -0.40 -3.80
C ALA A 109 -5.20 -0.98 -2.55
N GLY A 110 -6.48 -0.70 -2.43
CA GLY A 110 -7.35 -0.99 -1.31
C GLY A 110 -7.47 0.16 -0.34
N CYS A 111 -6.58 1.17 -0.43
CA CYS A 111 -6.69 2.37 0.38
C CYS A 111 -7.71 3.34 -0.21
N ASP A 112 -7.52 3.81 -1.44
CA ASP A 112 -8.50 4.63 -2.14
C ASP A 112 -9.22 3.82 -3.22
N HIS A 113 -10.21 3.00 -2.81
CA HIS A 113 -10.97 2.14 -3.72
C HIS A 113 -11.67 2.93 -4.83
N ASN A 114 -12.15 4.13 -4.52
CA ASN A 114 -13.08 4.87 -5.37
C ASN A 114 -12.46 6.12 -6.03
N ALA A 115 -11.14 6.32 -5.92
CA ALA A 115 -10.43 7.50 -6.41
C ALA A 115 -10.95 8.83 -5.82
N GLU A 116 -11.26 8.85 -4.52
CA GLU A 116 -11.80 10.03 -3.83
C GLU A 116 -10.73 11.02 -3.35
N GLY A 117 -9.50 10.53 -3.09
CA GLY A 117 -8.45 11.26 -2.40
C GLY A 117 -7.13 11.37 -3.17
N VAL A 118 -7.08 10.98 -4.45
CA VAL A 118 -5.85 10.87 -5.25
C VAL A 118 -4.89 12.06 -5.10
N GLU A 119 -5.36 13.29 -5.34
CA GLU A 119 -4.54 14.51 -5.24
C GLU A 119 -4.03 14.73 -3.81
N ALA A 120 -4.84 14.40 -2.80
CA ALA A 120 -4.47 14.59 -1.41
C ALA A 120 -3.40 13.59 -0.98
N PHE A 121 -3.48 12.33 -1.41
CA PHE A 121 -2.44 11.32 -1.16
C PHE A 121 -1.15 11.66 -1.89
N ASP A 122 -1.20 12.08 -3.15
CA ASP A 122 -0.01 12.58 -3.86
C ASP A 122 0.66 13.73 -3.07
N LYS A 123 -0.14 14.69 -2.59
CA LYS A 123 0.36 15.78 -1.73
C LYS A 123 0.84 15.35 -0.36
N MET A 124 0.48 14.18 0.18
CA MET A 124 1.11 13.62 1.38
C MET A 124 2.57 13.20 1.14
N GLY A 125 3.02 13.18 -0.13
CA GLY A 125 4.40 12.90 -0.50
C GLY A 125 4.60 11.61 -1.30
N PHE A 126 3.53 10.87 -1.61
CA PHE A 126 3.59 9.66 -2.43
C PHE A 126 4.05 9.99 -3.86
N GLY A 127 4.98 9.21 -4.41
CA GLY A 127 5.44 9.34 -5.79
C GLY A 127 4.41 8.86 -6.83
N PHE A 128 3.48 8.00 -6.42
CA PHE A 128 2.36 7.50 -7.23
C PHE A 128 1.22 6.99 -6.33
N VAL A 129 0.00 6.97 -6.86
CA VAL A 129 -1.20 6.52 -6.14
C VAL A 129 -1.88 5.41 -6.91
N GLU A 130 -2.03 4.23 -6.30
CA GLU A 130 -2.82 3.13 -6.86
C GLU A 130 -4.24 3.12 -6.27
N VAL A 131 -5.24 3.42 -7.11
CA VAL A 131 -6.66 3.34 -6.74
C VAL A 131 -7.22 1.94 -6.97
N GLY A 132 -8.39 1.66 -6.39
CA GLY A 132 -9.07 0.36 -6.53
C GLY A 132 -8.71 -0.62 -5.40
N SER A 133 -8.91 -1.92 -5.56
CA SER A 133 -9.40 -2.57 -6.78
C SER A 133 -10.81 -2.13 -7.15
N VAL A 134 -11.01 -1.82 -8.43
CA VAL A 134 -12.29 -1.38 -8.99
C VAL A 134 -12.89 -2.51 -9.81
N THR A 135 -14.16 -2.82 -9.57
CA THR A 135 -14.91 -3.82 -10.35
C THR A 135 -15.78 -3.11 -11.39
N PRO A 136 -16.14 -3.76 -12.52
CA PRO A 136 -17.00 -3.13 -13.53
C PRO A 136 -18.31 -2.59 -12.95
N GLN A 137 -19.02 -3.41 -12.18
CA GLN A 137 -20.24 -3.04 -11.46
C GLN A 137 -19.95 -2.71 -9.99
N PRO A 138 -20.75 -1.82 -9.35
CA PRO A 138 -20.65 -1.58 -7.91
C PRO A 138 -20.91 -2.87 -7.12
N GLN A 139 -20.22 -3.02 -6.00
CA GLN A 139 -20.48 -4.11 -5.06
C GLN A 139 -20.21 -3.72 -3.61
N GLN A 140 -21.01 -4.29 -2.70
CA GLN A 140 -20.96 -3.95 -1.28
C GLN A 140 -19.81 -4.64 -0.50
N GLY A 141 -19.29 -5.75 -1.03
CA GLY A 141 -18.35 -6.63 -0.34
C GLY A 141 -19.01 -7.53 0.70
N THR A 142 -18.24 -8.01 1.68
CA THR A 142 -18.74 -8.90 2.75
C THR A 142 -19.43 -8.10 3.88
N PRO A 143 -20.26 -8.72 4.74
CA PRO A 143 -20.85 -8.04 5.90
C PRO A 143 -19.79 -7.59 6.92
N ARG A 144 -20.04 -6.47 7.62
CA ARG A 144 -19.21 -5.98 8.74
C ARG A 144 -19.50 -6.76 10.04
N PRO A 145 -18.53 -6.93 10.97
CA PRO A 145 -17.14 -6.48 10.89
C PRO A 145 -16.30 -7.40 9.98
N ARG A 146 -15.41 -6.79 9.19
CA ARG A 146 -14.59 -7.47 8.16
C ARG A 146 -13.17 -6.93 8.06
N VAL A 147 -12.79 -6.00 8.93
CA VAL A 147 -11.42 -5.48 9.08
C VAL A 147 -11.08 -5.48 10.57
N PHE A 148 -9.96 -6.11 10.91
CA PHE A 148 -9.55 -6.34 12.28
C PHE A 148 -8.10 -5.91 12.44
N ARG A 149 -7.82 -5.06 13.43
CA ARG A 149 -6.46 -4.65 13.78
C ARG A 149 -5.88 -5.58 14.83
N LEU A 150 -4.61 -5.91 14.63
CA LEU A 150 -3.75 -6.59 15.58
C LEU A 150 -2.81 -5.51 16.11
N LEU A 151 -3.17 -4.89 17.24
CA LEU A 151 -2.48 -3.69 17.71
C LEU A 151 -1.05 -4.00 18.14
N GLY A 152 -0.84 -5.08 18.90
CA GLY A 152 0.49 -5.54 19.32
C GLY A 152 1.38 -5.91 18.13
N ASP A 153 0.81 -6.59 17.14
CA ASP A 153 1.56 -7.09 15.98
C ASP A 153 1.68 -6.08 14.84
N ARG A 154 1.05 -4.90 14.95
CA ARG A 154 0.94 -3.91 13.88
C ARG A 154 0.41 -4.50 12.56
N GLY A 155 -0.52 -5.45 12.70
CA GLY A 155 -1.10 -6.23 11.61
C GLY A 155 -2.57 -5.90 11.34
N VAL A 156 -3.04 -6.19 10.14
CA VAL A 156 -4.46 -6.09 9.79
C VAL A 156 -4.91 -7.37 9.14
N ILE A 157 -5.98 -7.97 9.65
CA ILE A 157 -6.71 -9.04 8.97
C ILE A 157 -7.95 -8.43 8.32
N ASN A 158 -8.19 -8.72 7.05
CA ASN A 158 -9.38 -8.23 6.38
C ASN A 158 -9.99 -9.25 5.41
N ARG A 159 -11.31 -9.12 5.23
CA ARG A 159 -12.13 -9.91 4.30
C ARG A 159 -13.13 -9.03 3.58
N VAL A 160 -12.74 -7.80 3.20
CA VAL A 160 -13.63 -6.76 2.66
C VAL A 160 -14.44 -7.24 1.46
N GLY A 161 -13.84 -8.07 0.60
CA GLY A 161 -14.51 -8.61 -0.58
C GLY A 161 -14.69 -7.56 -1.67
N TYR A 162 -13.68 -6.70 -1.88
CA TYR A 162 -13.64 -5.75 -2.99
C TYR A 162 -14.83 -4.78 -3.04
N ALA A 163 -15.27 -4.27 -1.89
CA ALA A 163 -16.34 -3.27 -1.82
C ALA A 163 -15.93 -1.97 -2.57
N ASN A 164 -16.70 -1.55 -3.57
CA ASN A 164 -16.44 -0.34 -4.36
C ASN A 164 -17.69 0.15 -5.11
N GLU A 165 -17.65 1.39 -5.59
CA GLU A 165 -18.76 2.06 -6.29
C GLU A 165 -18.86 1.73 -7.79
N GLY A 166 -18.00 0.83 -8.29
CA GLY A 166 -17.97 0.40 -9.68
C GLY A 166 -17.16 1.32 -10.58
N ALA A 167 -16.75 0.78 -11.72
CA ALA A 167 -15.89 1.46 -12.69
C ALA A 167 -16.54 2.74 -13.24
N GLY A 168 -17.87 2.80 -13.35
CA GLY A 168 -18.57 4.00 -13.82
C GLY A 168 -18.34 5.24 -12.95
N GLU A 169 -18.43 5.10 -11.62
CA GLU A 169 -18.22 6.22 -10.71
C GLU A 169 -16.73 6.59 -10.58
N VAL A 170 -15.85 5.59 -10.55
CA VAL A 170 -14.40 5.83 -10.55
C VAL A 170 -13.96 6.54 -11.84
N GLN A 171 -14.50 6.13 -12.99
CA GLN A 171 -14.22 6.76 -14.28
C GLN A 171 -14.58 8.26 -14.25
N LYS A 172 -15.77 8.62 -13.73
CA LYS A 172 -16.18 10.03 -13.61
C LYS A 172 -15.17 10.84 -12.80
N ARG A 173 -14.71 10.31 -11.66
CA ARG A 173 -13.74 10.98 -10.79
C ARG A 173 -12.36 11.13 -11.44
N LEU A 174 -11.83 10.05 -12.02
CA LEU A 174 -10.52 10.08 -12.69
C LEU A 174 -10.54 10.99 -13.91
N LYS A 175 -11.62 10.96 -14.70
CA LYS A 175 -11.82 11.88 -15.83
C LYS A 175 -11.79 13.33 -15.37
N ALA A 176 -12.62 13.70 -14.39
CA ALA A 176 -12.67 15.06 -13.86
C ALA A 176 -11.32 15.50 -13.30
N LEU A 177 -10.59 14.60 -12.63
CA LEU A 177 -9.26 14.86 -12.09
C LEU A 177 -8.24 15.18 -13.21
N ARG A 178 -8.23 14.40 -14.30
CA ARG A 178 -7.34 14.62 -15.45
C ARG A 178 -7.70 15.89 -16.23
N GLU A 179 -8.99 16.14 -16.45
CA GLU A 179 -9.50 17.36 -17.07
C GLU A 179 -9.16 18.61 -16.24
N GLY A 180 -9.15 18.47 -14.91
CA GLY A 180 -8.66 19.48 -13.97
C GLY A 180 -7.15 19.70 -13.97
N GLY A 181 -6.40 19.01 -14.84
CA GLY A 181 -4.96 19.24 -15.05
C GLY A 181 -4.03 18.43 -14.15
N TYR A 182 -4.53 17.48 -13.36
CA TYR A 182 -3.69 16.64 -12.51
C TYR A 182 -2.69 15.79 -13.34
N LYS A 183 -1.41 15.87 -12.98
CA LYS A 183 -0.29 15.20 -13.68
C LYS A 183 0.44 14.14 -12.85
N GLY A 184 0.02 13.89 -11.61
CA GLY A 184 0.61 12.84 -10.79
C GLY A 184 0.32 11.45 -11.37
N VAL A 185 1.13 10.47 -10.96
CA VAL A 185 1.07 9.09 -11.47
C VAL A 185 -0.08 8.33 -10.80
N ILE A 186 -1.02 7.84 -11.60
CA ILE A 186 -2.19 7.06 -11.16
C ILE A 186 -2.07 5.62 -11.67
N GLY A 187 -1.97 4.69 -10.73
CA GLY A 187 -2.23 3.28 -10.97
C GLY A 187 -3.70 2.97 -10.81
N VAL A 188 -4.29 2.20 -11.72
CA VAL A 188 -5.66 1.69 -11.53
C VAL A 188 -5.61 0.18 -11.36
N ASN A 189 -5.93 -0.25 -10.14
CA ASN A 189 -6.05 -1.65 -9.81
C ASN A 189 -7.46 -2.14 -10.17
N LEU A 190 -7.52 -3.16 -11.01
CA LEU A 190 -8.76 -3.75 -11.51
C LEU A 190 -9.08 -5.01 -10.72
N GLY A 191 -10.35 -5.23 -10.44
CA GLY A 191 -10.87 -6.46 -9.87
C GLY A 191 -12.05 -6.98 -10.67
N MET A 192 -12.54 -8.16 -10.28
CA MET A 192 -13.73 -8.78 -10.84
C MET A 192 -14.90 -8.74 -9.86
N ASN A 193 -16.12 -8.63 -10.39
CA ASN A 193 -17.33 -8.81 -9.63
C ASN A 193 -17.47 -10.26 -9.14
N LYS A 194 -18.24 -10.46 -8.08
CA LYS A 194 -18.48 -11.82 -7.56
C LYS A 194 -19.38 -12.60 -8.52
N GLY A 195 -18.90 -13.75 -9.00
CA GLY A 195 -19.68 -14.68 -9.83
C GLY A 195 -19.74 -14.31 -11.32
N SER A 196 -18.98 -13.31 -11.76
CA SER A 196 -18.82 -12.94 -13.17
C SER A 196 -17.64 -13.67 -13.82
N SER A 197 -17.50 -13.50 -15.13
CA SER A 197 -16.36 -13.99 -15.91
C SER A 197 -15.13 -13.10 -15.67
N PRO A 198 -14.01 -13.62 -15.12
CA PRO A 198 -12.84 -12.79 -14.83
C PRO A 198 -12.29 -12.09 -16.07
N SER A 199 -12.19 -12.81 -17.20
CA SER A 199 -11.69 -12.27 -18.47
C SER A 199 -12.53 -11.07 -18.97
N GLU A 200 -13.86 -11.15 -18.84
CA GLU A 200 -14.77 -10.08 -19.26
C GLU A 200 -14.64 -8.87 -18.35
N ASP A 201 -14.57 -9.09 -17.04
CA ASP A 201 -14.49 -8.00 -16.08
C ASP A 201 -13.19 -7.22 -16.15
N PHE A 202 -12.05 -7.91 -16.27
CA PHE A 202 -10.78 -7.23 -16.46
C PHE A 202 -10.76 -6.46 -17.79
N ALA A 203 -11.30 -7.03 -18.87
CA ALA A 203 -11.42 -6.31 -20.13
C ALA A 203 -12.33 -5.07 -20.02
N ALA A 204 -13.49 -5.18 -19.37
CA ALA A 204 -14.39 -4.06 -19.12
C ALA A 204 -13.71 -2.96 -18.27
N GLY A 205 -12.99 -3.35 -17.22
CA GLY A 205 -12.22 -2.43 -16.39
C GLY A 205 -11.16 -1.66 -17.18
N ILE A 206 -10.40 -2.35 -18.05
CA ILE A 206 -9.41 -1.73 -18.94
C ILE A 206 -10.08 -0.75 -19.91
N GLU A 207 -11.20 -1.14 -20.51
CA GLU A 207 -11.94 -0.30 -21.44
C GLU A 207 -12.42 1.01 -20.80
N MET A 208 -12.95 0.92 -19.58
CA MET A 208 -13.52 2.07 -18.88
C MET A 208 -12.46 2.97 -18.26
N LEU A 209 -11.39 2.39 -17.68
CA LEU A 209 -10.46 3.11 -16.81
C LEU A 209 -9.06 3.28 -17.41
N GLY A 210 -8.69 2.45 -18.40
CA GLY A 210 -7.39 2.51 -19.09
C GLY A 210 -7.01 3.90 -19.61
N PRO A 211 -7.91 4.67 -20.24
CA PRO A 211 -7.59 6.02 -20.73
C PRO A 211 -7.18 7.04 -19.66
N TYR A 212 -7.41 6.76 -18.37
CA TYR A 212 -7.13 7.69 -17.27
C TYR A 212 -5.97 7.22 -16.38
N ALA A 213 -5.44 6.03 -16.64
CA ALA A 213 -4.38 5.39 -15.86
C ALA A 213 -3.00 5.64 -16.48
N ASP A 214 -1.97 5.78 -15.63
CA ASP A 214 -0.56 5.74 -16.05
C ASP A 214 -0.01 4.31 -16.00
N TYR A 215 -0.59 3.44 -15.19
CA TYR A 215 -0.41 1.99 -15.25
C TYR A 215 -1.66 1.26 -14.77
N LEU A 216 -1.86 0.05 -15.26
CA LEU A 216 -2.97 -0.82 -14.89
C LEU A 216 -2.45 -2.00 -14.07
N VAL A 217 -3.26 -2.48 -13.14
CA VAL A 217 -2.96 -3.70 -12.38
C VAL A 217 -4.12 -4.67 -12.51
N LEU A 218 -3.85 -5.82 -13.12
CA LEU A 218 -4.73 -6.99 -13.09
C LEU A 218 -4.53 -7.68 -11.73
N ASN A 219 -5.53 -7.57 -10.84
CA ASN A 219 -5.43 -8.18 -9.52
C ASN A 219 -5.71 -9.69 -9.54
N ALA A 220 -4.76 -10.45 -10.08
CA ALA A 220 -4.84 -11.90 -10.20
C ALA A 220 -4.95 -12.61 -8.84
N ALA A 221 -4.52 -11.97 -7.75
CA ALA A 221 -4.77 -12.46 -6.40
C ALA A 221 -6.26 -12.79 -6.15
N GLN A 222 -7.21 -12.09 -6.79
CA GLN A 222 -8.63 -12.42 -6.67
C GLN A 222 -9.02 -13.77 -7.30
N LEU A 223 -8.29 -14.25 -8.30
CA LEU A 223 -8.48 -15.58 -8.90
C LEU A 223 -8.15 -16.69 -7.89
N TYR A 224 -7.23 -16.40 -6.97
CA TYR A 224 -6.63 -17.37 -6.05
C TYR A 224 -7.03 -17.05 -4.62
N HIS A 225 -8.33 -16.94 -4.36
CA HIS A 225 -8.83 -16.52 -3.05
C HIS A 225 -8.36 -17.48 -1.95
N PRO A 226 -7.42 -17.07 -1.07
CA PRO A 226 -6.82 -17.96 -0.08
C PRO A 226 -7.79 -18.54 0.97
N PRO A 227 -8.89 -17.85 1.33
CA PRO A 227 -9.86 -18.40 2.27
C PRO A 227 -10.82 -19.46 1.73
N ILE A 228 -10.76 -19.82 0.44
CA ILE A 228 -11.56 -20.92 -0.13
C ILE A 228 -10.62 -22.12 -0.31
N PRO A 229 -11.04 -23.37 0.03
CA PRO A 229 -10.26 -24.59 -0.21
C PRO A 229 -9.77 -24.79 -1.67
N SER A 230 -10.24 -23.95 -2.61
CA SER A 230 -9.84 -23.88 -4.01
C SER A 230 -8.43 -23.33 -4.27
N PHE A 231 -7.70 -22.83 -3.27
CA PHE A 231 -6.26 -22.50 -3.40
C PHE A 231 -5.40 -23.72 -3.79
N ARG A 232 -5.98 -24.93 -3.84
CA ARG A 232 -5.35 -26.16 -4.31
C ARG A 232 -5.76 -26.57 -5.73
N SER A 233 -6.22 -25.64 -6.58
CA SER A 233 -6.51 -25.99 -7.97
C SER A 233 -5.22 -26.03 -8.80
N ALA A 234 -4.90 -27.16 -9.42
CA ALA A 234 -3.73 -27.30 -10.30
C ALA A 234 -3.84 -26.51 -11.63
N LYS A 235 -4.76 -25.54 -11.71
CA LYS A 235 -5.13 -24.80 -12.94
C LYS A 235 -4.82 -23.31 -12.91
N HIS A 236 -4.18 -22.82 -11.84
CA HIS A 236 -3.93 -21.37 -11.67
C HIS A 236 -3.13 -20.73 -12.81
N PRO A 237 -2.06 -21.34 -13.35
CA PRO A 237 -1.32 -20.77 -14.48
C PRO A 237 -2.16 -20.66 -15.76
N GLN A 238 -2.98 -21.67 -16.08
CA GLN A 238 -3.82 -21.68 -17.28
C GLN A 238 -4.98 -20.68 -17.17
N GLU A 239 -5.55 -20.54 -15.98
CA GLU A 239 -6.55 -19.51 -15.73
C GLU A 239 -5.94 -18.11 -15.84
N LEU A 240 -4.74 -17.90 -15.29
CA LEU A 240 -4.01 -16.64 -15.44
C LEU A 240 -3.79 -16.32 -16.91
N GLU A 241 -3.27 -17.28 -17.68
CA GLU A 241 -2.96 -17.10 -19.09
C GLU A 241 -4.20 -16.67 -19.89
N LYS A 242 -5.34 -17.33 -19.68
CA LYS A 242 -6.60 -16.97 -20.31
C LYS A 242 -7.03 -15.55 -19.96
N VAL A 243 -6.99 -15.19 -18.68
CA VAL A 243 -7.43 -13.88 -18.19
C VAL A 243 -6.49 -12.76 -18.65
N LEU A 244 -5.18 -12.99 -18.53
CA LEU A 244 -4.15 -12.04 -18.94
C LEU A 244 -4.14 -11.82 -20.46
N THR A 245 -4.35 -12.86 -21.25
CA THR A 245 -4.48 -12.73 -22.72
C THR A 245 -5.63 -11.81 -23.09
N ALA A 246 -6.83 -12.03 -22.52
CA ALA A 246 -7.98 -11.18 -22.78
C ALA A 246 -7.73 -9.72 -22.36
N ALA A 247 -7.11 -9.52 -21.19
CA ALA A 247 -6.73 -8.20 -20.69
C ALA A 247 -5.73 -7.49 -21.61
N LEU A 248 -4.69 -8.19 -22.08
CA LEU A 248 -3.68 -7.64 -22.98
C LEU A 248 -4.24 -7.27 -24.36
N VAL A 249 -5.13 -8.11 -24.92
CA VAL A 249 -5.84 -7.78 -26.17
C VAL A 249 -6.64 -6.48 -26.00
N LYS A 250 -7.39 -6.37 -24.90
CA LYS A 250 -8.17 -5.15 -24.64
C LYS A 250 -7.27 -3.93 -24.39
N ARG A 251 -6.19 -4.07 -23.62
CA ARG A 251 -5.20 -3.00 -23.40
C ARG A 251 -4.59 -2.53 -24.72
N GLY A 252 -4.23 -3.46 -25.60
CA GLY A 252 -3.69 -3.14 -26.93
C GLY A 252 -4.66 -2.33 -27.79
N ALA A 253 -5.96 -2.60 -27.68
CA ALA A 253 -6.99 -1.88 -28.43
C ALA A 253 -7.29 -0.47 -27.87
N VAL A 254 -7.33 -0.32 -26.54
CA VAL A 254 -7.84 0.91 -25.89
C VAL A 254 -6.73 1.85 -25.43
N CYS A 255 -5.66 1.30 -24.86
CA CYS A 255 -4.60 2.07 -24.21
C CYS A 255 -3.23 1.38 -24.36
N PRO A 256 -2.73 1.20 -25.60
CA PRO A 256 -1.58 0.32 -25.89
C PRO A 256 -0.28 0.72 -25.18
N ARG A 257 -0.14 2.00 -24.81
CA ARG A 257 1.05 2.54 -24.12
C ARG A 257 0.97 2.45 -22.59
N VAL A 258 -0.19 2.12 -22.04
CA VAL A 258 -0.37 2.00 -20.59
C VAL A 258 0.12 0.62 -20.15
N PRO A 259 1.18 0.53 -19.32
CA PRO A 259 1.72 -0.74 -18.85
C PRO A 259 0.69 -1.50 -18.02
N LEU A 260 0.60 -2.81 -18.23
CA LEU A 260 -0.28 -3.72 -17.51
C LEU A 260 0.54 -4.65 -16.61
N LEU A 261 0.36 -4.49 -15.30
CA LEU A 261 1.00 -5.31 -14.28
C LEU A 261 0.04 -6.38 -13.76
N VAL A 262 0.62 -7.44 -13.18
CA VAL A 262 -0.15 -8.51 -12.51
C VAL A 262 0.14 -8.50 -11.01
N LYS A 263 -0.89 -8.45 -10.16
CA LYS A 263 -0.74 -8.52 -8.70
C LYS A 263 -0.95 -9.93 -8.18
N LEU A 264 0.03 -10.45 -7.44
CA LEU A 264 0.07 -11.83 -6.95
C LEU A 264 -0.02 -11.90 -5.42
N HIS A 265 -0.46 -13.06 -4.92
CA HIS A 265 -0.33 -13.41 -3.50
C HIS A 265 1.11 -13.82 -3.18
N PRO A 266 1.55 -13.66 -1.92
CA PRO A 266 2.89 -14.09 -1.52
C PRO A 266 2.95 -15.59 -1.18
N ASP A 267 1.80 -16.26 -1.09
CA ASP A 267 1.67 -17.62 -0.54
C ASP A 267 1.76 -18.74 -1.60
N PHE A 268 2.17 -18.42 -2.82
CA PHE A 268 2.33 -19.44 -3.86
C PHE A 268 3.40 -20.46 -3.46
N PRO A 269 3.15 -21.77 -3.65
CA PRO A 269 4.19 -22.78 -3.65
C PRO A 269 5.30 -22.43 -4.66
N ASP A 270 6.56 -22.72 -4.33
CA ASP A 270 7.73 -22.31 -5.12
C ASP A 270 7.64 -22.68 -6.60
N LYS A 271 7.26 -23.93 -6.89
CA LYS A 271 7.07 -24.44 -8.25
C LYS A 271 6.00 -23.66 -9.01
N GLU A 272 4.89 -23.39 -8.34
CA GLU A 272 3.75 -22.70 -8.95
C GLU A 272 4.06 -21.22 -9.19
N LEU A 273 4.74 -20.56 -8.25
CA LEU A 273 5.20 -19.18 -8.42
C LEU A 273 6.11 -19.05 -9.65
N ARG A 274 6.99 -20.04 -9.89
CA ARG A 274 7.84 -20.09 -11.09
C ARG A 274 7.02 -20.20 -12.37
N GLU A 275 6.04 -21.10 -12.41
CA GLU A 275 5.15 -21.28 -13.56
C GLU A 275 4.32 -20.01 -13.85
N VAL A 276 3.76 -19.39 -12.82
CA VAL A 276 3.04 -18.11 -12.93
C VAL A 276 3.95 -16.99 -13.46
N CYS A 277 5.18 -16.88 -12.95
CA CYS A 277 6.15 -15.90 -13.47
C CYS A 277 6.48 -16.14 -14.96
N HIS A 278 6.59 -17.40 -15.37
CA HIS A 278 6.80 -17.76 -16.76
C HIS A 278 5.62 -17.32 -17.64
N VAL A 279 4.38 -17.61 -17.23
CA VAL A 279 3.16 -17.19 -17.95
C VAL A 279 3.10 -15.67 -18.09
N ILE A 280 3.34 -14.91 -17.01
CA ILE A 280 3.30 -13.43 -17.04
C ILE A 280 4.31 -12.87 -18.04
N LYS A 281 5.55 -13.38 -17.99
CA LYS A 281 6.63 -12.97 -18.89
C LYS A 281 6.35 -13.35 -20.34
N ALA A 282 5.91 -14.58 -20.59
CA ALA A 282 5.62 -15.08 -21.93
C ALA A 282 4.44 -14.35 -22.58
N SER A 283 3.46 -13.91 -21.77
CA SER A 283 2.31 -13.15 -22.25
C SER A 283 2.65 -11.71 -22.66
N GLY A 284 3.78 -11.16 -22.20
CA GLY A 284 4.16 -9.77 -22.45
C GLY A 284 3.51 -8.76 -21.52
N ALA A 285 3.20 -9.15 -20.29
CA ALA A 285 2.84 -8.19 -19.24
C ALA A 285 4.06 -7.32 -18.87
N ASP A 286 3.80 -6.09 -18.45
CA ASP A 286 4.84 -5.05 -18.31
C ASP A 286 5.49 -5.02 -16.91
N GLY A 287 4.94 -5.76 -15.94
CA GLY A 287 5.49 -5.83 -14.58
C GLY A 287 4.64 -6.65 -13.61
N ILE A 288 5.08 -6.73 -12.35
CA ILE A 288 4.40 -7.50 -11.30
C ILE A 288 4.30 -6.66 -10.02
N VAL A 289 3.15 -6.71 -9.35
CA VAL A 289 2.96 -6.17 -8.00
C VAL A 289 3.00 -7.34 -7.00
N MET A 290 3.94 -7.30 -6.05
CA MET A 290 4.11 -8.33 -5.03
C MET A 290 4.20 -7.68 -3.64
N SER A 291 3.22 -7.79 -2.74
CA SER A 291 2.14 -8.78 -2.73
C SER A 291 0.76 -8.24 -2.32
N ALA A 292 -0.27 -9.02 -2.64
CA ALA A 292 -1.55 -8.99 -1.93
C ALA A 292 -1.37 -9.46 -0.45
N PRO A 293 -2.40 -9.33 0.41
CA PRO A 293 -2.38 -9.89 1.76
C PRO A 293 -2.11 -11.40 1.77
N SER A 294 -1.53 -11.91 2.87
CA SER A 294 -1.22 -13.34 3.05
C SER A 294 -2.35 -14.08 3.77
N ALA A 295 -2.61 -15.32 3.37
CA ALA A 295 -3.45 -16.25 4.10
C ALA A 295 -2.76 -16.81 5.34
N GLN A 296 -1.43 -16.81 5.35
CA GLN A 296 -0.64 -17.41 6.42
C GLN A 296 -0.85 -16.66 7.74
N ARG A 297 -0.64 -17.39 8.82
CA ARG A 297 -0.61 -16.87 10.19
C ARG A 297 0.73 -17.28 10.79
N PRO A 298 1.81 -16.50 10.56
CA PRO A 298 3.11 -16.81 11.14
C PRO A 298 3.06 -16.79 12.66
N ASP A 299 3.93 -17.57 13.29
CA ASP A 299 4.07 -17.68 14.75
C ASP A 299 4.46 -16.35 15.42
N SER A 300 4.91 -15.35 14.64
CA SER A 300 5.22 -14.01 15.11
C SER A 300 3.98 -13.20 15.51
N ILE A 301 2.77 -13.65 15.15
CA ILE A 301 1.54 -13.04 15.63
C ILE A 301 1.31 -13.50 17.06
N ASP A 302 1.02 -12.56 17.96
CA ASP A 302 0.51 -12.91 19.27
C ASP A 302 -0.86 -13.60 19.14
N GLY A 303 -0.82 -14.93 19.20
CA GLY A 303 -1.99 -15.80 19.14
C GLY A 303 -3.00 -15.53 20.25
N GLY A 304 -2.62 -14.85 21.35
CA GLY A 304 -3.51 -14.49 22.46
C GLY A 304 -4.38 -13.25 22.23
N GLY A 305 -4.13 -12.48 21.17
CA GLY A 305 -4.91 -11.28 20.87
C GLY A 305 -6.34 -11.60 20.38
N PRO A 306 -7.36 -10.77 20.68
CA PRO A 306 -8.77 -11.08 20.39
C PRO A 306 -9.09 -11.24 18.89
N ASN A 307 -8.24 -10.68 18.01
CA ASN A 307 -8.42 -10.68 16.56
C ASN A 307 -7.45 -11.62 15.82
N SER A 308 -6.53 -12.29 16.51
CA SER A 308 -5.44 -13.08 15.90
C SER A 308 -5.98 -14.24 15.04
N HIS A 309 -7.14 -14.79 15.43
CA HIS A 309 -7.79 -15.93 14.80
C HIS A 309 -8.83 -15.54 13.73
N GLU A 310 -8.97 -14.24 13.43
CA GLU A 310 -9.92 -13.79 12.41
C GLU A 310 -9.58 -14.33 11.02
N PHE A 311 -10.62 -14.63 10.25
CA PHE A 311 -10.48 -15.13 8.88
C PHE A 311 -10.24 -13.99 7.88
N GLY A 312 -9.40 -14.23 6.88
CA GLY A 312 -9.12 -13.27 5.81
C GLY A 312 -7.63 -13.10 5.55
N GLY A 313 -7.29 -12.12 4.72
CA GLY A 313 -5.92 -11.79 4.38
C GLY A 313 -5.24 -10.95 5.48
N LEU A 314 -4.07 -11.39 5.93
CA LEU A 314 -3.18 -10.72 6.85
C LEU A 314 -2.27 -9.74 6.11
N SER A 315 -2.07 -8.55 6.69
CA SER A 315 -1.22 -7.48 6.21
C SER A 315 -0.48 -6.82 7.37
N GLY A 316 0.47 -5.93 7.06
CA GLY A 316 1.28 -5.24 8.06
C GLY A 316 2.57 -5.98 8.40
N ALA A 317 3.18 -5.61 9.52
CA ALA A 317 4.48 -6.12 9.95
C ALA A 317 4.60 -7.65 9.94
N PRO A 318 3.57 -8.45 10.30
CA PRO A 318 3.69 -9.91 10.34
C PRO A 318 4.01 -10.57 8.99
N ILE A 319 3.70 -9.92 7.86
CA ILE A 319 3.97 -10.46 6.52
C ILE A 319 5.23 -9.87 5.87
N ALA A 320 6.02 -9.08 6.59
CA ALA A 320 7.19 -8.39 6.04
C ALA A 320 8.21 -9.38 5.46
N THR A 321 8.53 -10.46 6.19
CA THR A 321 9.46 -11.49 5.70
C THR A 321 8.87 -12.26 4.53
N ILE A 322 7.64 -12.78 4.68
CA ILE A 322 6.94 -13.59 3.67
C ILE A 322 6.86 -12.84 2.32
N SER A 323 6.44 -11.58 2.35
CA SER A 323 6.31 -10.77 1.12
C SER A 323 7.66 -10.35 0.52
N LYS A 324 8.70 -10.14 1.34
CA LYS A 324 10.07 -9.87 0.84
C LYS A 324 10.64 -11.09 0.12
N GLU A 325 10.49 -12.27 0.71
CA GLU A 325 10.97 -13.52 0.11
C GLU A 325 10.25 -13.83 -1.20
N ALA A 326 8.93 -13.69 -1.24
CA ALA A 326 8.15 -13.85 -2.47
C ALA A 326 8.60 -12.87 -3.56
N LEU A 327 8.83 -11.60 -3.22
CA LEU A 327 9.37 -10.60 -4.15
C LEU A 327 10.74 -11.00 -4.71
N SER A 328 11.67 -11.43 -3.85
CA SER A 328 13.01 -11.87 -4.27
C SER A 328 12.95 -13.08 -5.21
N LYS A 329 12.05 -14.04 -4.95
CA LYS A 329 11.81 -15.18 -5.84
C LYS A 329 11.27 -14.75 -7.21
N VAL A 330 10.29 -13.85 -7.24
CA VAL A 330 9.75 -13.30 -8.49
C VAL A 330 10.84 -12.60 -9.30
N PHE A 331 11.69 -11.79 -8.65
CA PHE A 331 12.81 -11.12 -9.32
C PHE A 331 13.75 -12.14 -9.97
N LYS A 332 14.09 -13.23 -9.27
CA LYS A 332 14.91 -14.32 -9.79
C LYS A 332 14.24 -15.06 -10.95
N TYR A 333 12.97 -15.46 -10.82
CA TYR A 333 12.27 -16.23 -11.86
C TYR A 333 11.99 -15.42 -13.13
N THR A 334 11.83 -14.11 -13.00
CA THR A 334 11.69 -13.20 -14.15
C THR A 334 13.06 -12.83 -14.77
N GLY A 335 14.16 -13.13 -14.08
CA GLY A 335 15.52 -12.76 -14.46
C GLY A 335 15.77 -11.26 -14.38
N GLY A 336 15.05 -10.54 -13.50
CA GLY A 336 15.12 -9.09 -13.36
C GLY A 336 14.66 -8.30 -14.59
N GLN A 337 13.93 -8.93 -15.51
CA GLN A 337 13.50 -8.30 -16.78
C GLN A 337 12.19 -7.53 -16.65
N LEU A 338 11.40 -7.80 -15.62
CA LEU A 338 10.14 -7.12 -15.36
C LEU A 338 10.30 -6.18 -14.16
N PRO A 339 9.93 -4.88 -14.27
CA PRO A 339 9.79 -4.01 -13.12
C PRO A 339 8.84 -4.59 -12.08
N LEU A 340 9.23 -4.49 -10.81
CA LEU A 340 8.44 -5.00 -9.69
C LEU A 340 8.00 -3.86 -8.77
N ILE A 341 6.76 -3.92 -8.28
CA ILE A 341 6.28 -3.06 -7.20
C ILE A 341 6.14 -3.91 -5.94
N GLY A 342 6.92 -3.59 -4.90
CA GLY A 342 6.95 -4.28 -3.61
C GLY A 342 5.89 -3.78 -2.63
N VAL A 343 5.11 -4.67 -2.02
CA VAL A 343 4.01 -4.36 -1.11
C VAL A 343 3.96 -5.40 0.01
N GLY A 344 3.58 -4.97 1.21
CA GLY A 344 3.33 -5.84 2.36
C GLY A 344 4.37 -5.68 3.47
N GLY A 345 3.93 -5.28 4.67
CA GLY A 345 4.81 -5.15 5.84
C GLY A 345 5.91 -4.09 5.74
N ILE A 346 5.73 -3.09 4.88
CA ILE A 346 6.66 -1.97 4.75
C ILE A 346 6.22 -0.87 5.71
N SER A 347 6.99 -0.68 6.78
CA SER A 347 6.73 0.31 7.83
C SER A 347 7.91 1.26 8.07
N SER A 348 9.06 1.03 7.44
CA SER A 348 10.24 1.88 7.57
C SER A 348 10.95 2.03 6.23
N GLY A 349 11.83 3.03 6.12
CA GLY A 349 12.71 3.17 4.97
C GLY A 349 13.69 2.01 4.85
N LYS A 350 14.05 1.36 5.98
CA LYS A 350 14.77 0.09 5.96
C LYS A 350 13.95 -0.99 5.24
N ASP A 351 12.70 -1.22 5.63
CA ASP A 351 11.84 -2.21 4.98
C ASP A 351 11.69 -1.91 3.48
N ALA A 352 11.46 -0.64 3.14
CA ALA A 352 11.28 -0.18 1.76
C ALA A 352 12.56 -0.38 0.93
N TYR A 353 13.71 0.00 1.48
CA TYR A 353 15.00 -0.15 0.84
C TYR A 353 15.40 -1.62 0.68
N GLU A 354 15.11 -2.47 1.66
CA GLU A 354 15.26 -3.93 1.52
C GLU A 354 14.40 -4.50 0.38
N ARG A 355 13.22 -3.95 0.10
CA ARG A 355 12.46 -4.35 -1.10
C ARG A 355 13.13 -3.93 -2.38
N VAL A 356 13.70 -2.72 -2.42
CA VAL A 356 14.44 -2.25 -3.59
C VAL A 356 15.63 -3.16 -3.86
N ARG A 357 16.43 -3.43 -2.83
CA ARG A 357 17.57 -4.37 -2.91
C ARG A 357 17.16 -5.77 -3.32
N ALA A 358 16.00 -6.25 -2.87
CA ALA A 358 15.43 -7.54 -3.28
C ALA A 358 14.90 -7.58 -4.73
N GLY A 359 14.76 -6.43 -5.40
CA GLY A 359 14.38 -6.34 -6.81
C GLY A 359 13.20 -5.42 -7.14
N ALA A 360 12.58 -4.77 -6.15
CA ALA A 360 11.52 -3.80 -6.41
C ALA A 360 12.06 -2.52 -7.05
N SER A 361 11.40 -2.04 -8.09
CA SER A 361 11.63 -0.70 -8.63
C SER A 361 10.90 0.37 -7.82
N ALA A 362 9.76 0.01 -7.22
CA ALA A 362 8.97 0.89 -6.37
C ALA A 362 8.31 0.09 -5.25
N VAL A 363 7.84 0.76 -4.20
CA VAL A 363 7.16 0.14 -3.06
C VAL A 363 5.82 0.79 -2.80
N GLN A 364 4.90 0.08 -2.12
CA GLN A 364 3.62 0.64 -1.71
C GLN A 364 3.35 0.49 -0.21
N LEU A 365 2.70 1.51 0.34
CA LEU A 365 2.29 1.57 1.74
C LEU A 365 0.76 1.46 1.86
N TYR A 366 0.32 0.72 2.87
CA TYR A 366 -1.07 0.72 3.33
C TYR A 366 -1.11 0.63 4.85
N THR A 367 -0.83 -0.54 5.42
CA THR A 367 -0.98 -0.77 6.86
C THR A 367 -0.16 0.23 7.69
N ALA A 368 1.03 0.62 7.24
CA ALA A 368 1.83 1.66 7.90
C ALA A 368 1.07 2.98 8.11
N LEU A 369 0.23 3.42 7.16
CA LEU A 369 -0.57 4.63 7.32
C LEU A 369 -1.57 4.52 8.47
N ALA A 370 -2.14 3.33 8.68
CA ALA A 370 -3.10 3.12 9.77
C ALA A 370 -2.44 3.27 11.15
N TYR A 371 -1.17 2.84 11.30
CA TYR A 371 -0.46 2.85 12.58
C TYR A 371 0.42 4.08 12.80
N GLU A 372 1.04 4.60 11.75
CA GLU A 372 2.04 5.67 11.82
C GLU A 372 1.53 6.98 11.25
N GLY A 373 0.41 6.94 10.54
CA GLY A 373 -0.20 8.11 9.94
C GLY A 373 0.54 8.59 8.69
N PRO A 374 0.15 9.77 8.17
CA PRO A 374 0.66 10.30 6.91
C PRO A 374 2.14 10.67 6.95
N TYR A 375 2.74 10.88 8.12
CA TYR A 375 4.16 11.21 8.27
C TYR A 375 5.09 10.03 7.94
N ALA A 376 4.57 8.80 7.91
CA ALA A 376 5.36 7.64 7.49
C ALA A 376 5.97 7.85 6.09
N VAL A 377 5.26 8.52 5.18
CA VAL A 377 5.69 8.72 3.79
C VAL A 377 6.99 9.52 3.68
N PRO A 378 7.07 10.78 4.13
CA PRO A 378 8.31 11.56 4.07
C PRO A 378 9.46 10.93 4.85
N ARG A 379 9.18 10.29 6.01
CA ARG A 379 10.19 9.59 6.80
C ARG A 379 10.81 8.43 6.01
N ILE A 380 9.98 7.55 5.45
CA ILE A 380 10.42 6.39 4.66
C ILE A 380 11.25 6.84 3.47
N LYS A 381 10.84 7.89 2.75
CA LYS A 381 11.62 8.46 1.64
C LYS A 381 13.02 8.87 2.07
N TRP A 382 13.13 9.65 3.14
CA TRP A 382 14.43 10.11 3.65
C TRP A 382 15.32 8.95 4.12
N GLU A 383 14.76 8.01 4.89
CA GLU A 383 15.48 6.83 5.36
C GLU A 383 16.00 5.97 4.18
N MET A 384 15.21 5.81 3.11
CA MET A 384 15.66 5.11 1.90
C MET A 384 16.85 5.80 1.23
N GLU A 385 16.84 7.13 1.14
CA GLU A 385 17.93 7.92 0.55
C GLU A 385 19.23 7.75 1.37
N GLU A 386 19.15 7.88 2.69
CA GLU A 386 20.31 7.71 3.57
C GLU A 386 20.87 6.28 3.51
N LEU A 387 20.01 5.27 3.44
CA LEU A 387 20.44 3.88 3.30
C LEU A 387 21.10 3.60 1.94
N ALA A 388 20.54 4.12 0.85
CA ALA A 388 21.14 3.99 -0.48
C ALA A 388 22.53 4.65 -0.53
N LYS A 389 22.64 5.86 0.03
CA LYS A 389 23.91 6.58 0.15
C LYS A 389 24.90 5.85 1.04
N GLY A 390 24.45 5.29 2.16
CA GLY A 390 25.28 4.48 3.07
C GLY A 390 25.85 3.23 2.41
N ASP A 391 25.12 2.64 1.47
CA ASP A 391 25.57 1.55 0.60
C ASP A 391 26.42 2.01 -0.60
N GLY A 392 26.73 3.31 -0.71
CA GLY A 392 27.54 3.86 -1.80
C GLY A 392 26.81 4.01 -3.13
N PHE A 393 25.49 3.86 -3.16
CA PHE A 393 24.69 4.14 -4.36
C PHE A 393 24.47 5.64 -4.55
N ALA A 394 24.48 6.09 -5.80
CA ALA A 394 24.17 7.48 -6.15
C ALA A 394 22.65 7.76 -6.06
N SER A 395 21.83 6.73 -6.29
CA SER A 395 20.38 6.80 -6.21
C SER A 395 19.76 5.49 -5.74
N VAL A 396 18.52 5.53 -5.28
CA VAL A 396 17.73 4.33 -4.96
C VAL A 396 17.56 3.42 -6.18
N GLN A 397 17.53 3.98 -7.40
CA GLN A 397 17.43 3.20 -8.63
C GLN A 397 18.63 2.25 -8.80
N ASP A 398 19.83 2.66 -8.38
CA ASP A 398 21.04 1.85 -8.54
C ASP A 398 21.06 0.63 -7.60
N ALA A 399 20.30 0.69 -6.51
CA ALA A 399 20.15 -0.40 -5.55
C ALA A 399 19.17 -1.49 -6.01
N ILE A 400 18.44 -1.31 -7.12
CA ILE A 400 17.43 -2.28 -7.58
C ILE A 400 18.09 -3.64 -7.87
N GLY A 401 17.66 -4.66 -7.11
CA GLY A 401 18.14 -6.03 -7.25
C GLY A 401 19.58 -6.25 -6.80
N ALA A 402 20.15 -5.35 -5.99
CA ALA A 402 21.51 -5.45 -5.45
C ALA A 402 21.80 -6.80 -4.78
N ASP A 403 20.83 -7.35 -4.02
CA ASP A 403 20.99 -8.62 -3.31
C ASP A 403 21.14 -9.80 -4.28
N ALA A 404 20.39 -9.80 -5.38
CA ALA A 404 20.48 -10.83 -6.41
C ALA A 404 21.80 -10.75 -7.21
N LYS A 405 22.44 -9.57 -7.24
CA LYS A 405 23.75 -9.33 -7.87
C LYS A 405 24.93 -9.61 -6.93
N GLY A 406 24.66 -9.99 -5.67
CA GLY A 406 25.72 -10.22 -4.68
C GLY A 406 26.43 -8.95 -4.22
N ILE A 407 25.83 -7.78 -4.40
CA ILE A 407 26.39 -6.51 -3.91
C ILE A 407 26.14 -6.45 -2.40
N GLU A 408 27.19 -6.62 -1.60
CA GLU A 408 27.08 -6.55 -0.15
C GLU A 408 26.66 -5.16 0.31
N ALA A 409 25.88 -5.11 1.39
CA ALA A 409 25.54 -3.86 2.03
C ALA A 409 26.80 -3.33 2.75
N HIS A 410 27.14 -2.06 2.57
CA HIS A 410 28.33 -1.52 3.24
C HIS A 410 27.98 -1.26 4.72
N ASN A 411 28.86 -1.69 5.63
CA ASN A 411 28.65 -1.71 7.10
C ASN A 411 28.34 -0.36 7.78
N ALA A 412 28.08 0.73 7.05
CA ALA A 412 27.57 1.98 7.59
C ALA A 412 26.16 1.86 8.23
N HIS A 413 25.48 0.71 8.05
CA HIS A 413 24.20 0.44 8.67
C HIS A 413 24.21 0.43 10.20
N GLY A 414 25.33 0.10 10.86
CA GLY A 414 25.36 -0.01 12.33
C GLY A 414 24.99 1.30 13.04
N GLU A 415 25.50 2.44 12.57
CA GLU A 415 25.17 3.76 13.13
C GLU A 415 23.81 4.28 12.66
N LEU A 416 23.45 4.06 11.40
CA LEU A 416 22.17 4.51 10.83
C LEU A 416 20.98 3.73 11.39
N THR A 417 21.09 2.41 11.54
CA THR A 417 20.02 1.58 12.15
C THR A 417 19.83 1.88 13.63
N HIS A 418 20.89 2.21 14.37
CA HIS A 418 20.76 2.74 15.74
C HIS A 418 20.07 4.11 15.76
N ARG A 419 20.38 4.98 14.80
CA ARG A 419 19.66 6.24 14.62
C ARG A 419 18.20 6.02 14.25
N PHE A 420 17.82 4.95 13.54
CA PHE A 420 16.44 4.65 13.14
C PHE A 420 15.66 3.78 14.15
N SER A 421 16.33 3.06 15.06
CA SER A 421 15.70 2.21 16.08
C SER A 421 15.30 2.96 17.36
N THR A 422 15.94 4.10 17.67
CA THR A 422 15.58 4.98 18.79
C THR A 422 14.28 5.78 18.56
N TRP A 423 13.63 5.61 17.41
CA TRP A 423 12.33 6.22 17.07
C TRP A 423 11.12 5.43 17.58
N TRP A 424 11.35 4.25 18.15
CA TRP A 424 10.31 3.38 18.67
C TRP A 424 10.14 3.57 20.18
N PHE A 425 8.88 3.63 20.63
CA PHE A 425 8.53 3.44 22.03
C PHE A 425 9.18 2.15 22.53
N SER A 426 10.13 2.28 23.47
CA SER A 426 10.38 1.22 24.43
C SER A 426 9.18 1.23 25.38
N PRO A 427 8.44 0.12 25.56
CA PRO A 427 7.39 0.04 26.58
C PRO A 427 7.95 0.14 27.99
N ASP A 428 9.27 -0.03 28.14
CA ASP A 428 9.93 -0.05 29.42
C ASP A 428 10.40 1.35 29.79
N GLY A 429 9.57 2.01 30.61
CA GLY A 429 10.03 3.04 31.52
C GLY A 429 11.02 2.45 32.52
N GLY A 430 12.25 2.22 32.08
CA GLY A 430 13.40 1.86 32.91
C GLY A 430 14.34 3.05 32.97
N SER A 431 14.35 3.73 34.11
CA SER A 431 15.36 4.72 34.46
C SER A 431 16.77 4.12 34.41
N SER A 432 17.67 4.77 33.68
CA SER A 432 19.08 4.89 34.06
C SER A 432 19.63 6.22 33.60
#